data_AF-A0A517S823-F1
#
_entry.id   AF-A0A517S823-F1
#
_cell.length_a   1.000
_cell.length_b   1.000
_cell.length_c   1.000
_cell.angle_alpha   90.00
_cell.angle_beta   90.00
_cell.angle_gamma   90.00
#
_symmetry.space_group_name_H-M   'P 1'
#
loop_
_entity.id
_entity.type
_entity.pdbx_description
1 polymer ?
#
loop_
_entity_poly.entity_id
_entity_poly.type
_entity_poly.pdbx_seq_one_letter_code
_entity_poly.pdbx_strand_id
1 'polypeptide(L)'
;MSDRITLGFNVLMIAYLSALGFFKFAFSGSIRTVPFEGLILTTLLDLVRYLVVLVISTWFLREFWFRLVSPMFRIRPVEFQEAMAILLMLAVVSR
;
A
#
# COMPACT_ATOMS: atom_id res chain seq x y z
N MET A 1 6.96 14.80 -17.28
CA MET A 1 7.30 15.13 -15.87
C MET A 1 7.24 13.83 -15.08
N SER A 2 8.25 13.56 -14.25
CA SER A 2 8.63 12.21 -13.81
C SER A 2 7.62 11.53 -12.87
N ASP A 3 6.69 10.76 -13.44
CA ASP A 3 5.88 9.70 -12.81
C ASP A 3 6.74 8.50 -12.34
N ARG A 4 7.91 8.75 -11.76
CA ARG A 4 8.78 7.67 -11.28
C ARG A 4 8.57 7.52 -9.79
N ILE A 5 7.83 6.47 -9.43
CA ILE A 5 7.87 5.85 -8.10
C ILE A 5 9.34 5.82 -7.67
N THR A 6 9.69 6.65 -6.69
CA THR A 6 11.09 6.81 -6.29
C THR A 6 11.63 5.48 -5.79
N LEU A 7 12.88 5.15 -6.16
CA LEU A 7 13.52 3.90 -5.78
C LEU A 7 13.46 3.67 -4.25
N GLY A 8 13.56 4.74 -3.46
CA GLY A 8 13.38 4.71 -2.01
C GLY A 8 11.99 4.26 -1.54
N PHE A 9 10.92 4.64 -2.25
CA PHE A 9 9.56 4.19 -1.96
C PHE A 9 9.42 2.68 -2.19
N ASN A 10 9.97 2.16 -3.28
CA ASN A 10 9.94 0.72 -3.57
C ASN A 10 10.71 -0.09 -2.51
N VAL A 11 11.89 0.40 -2.10
CA VAL A 11 12.70 -0.25 -1.05
C VAL A 11 11.98 -0.24 0.29
N LEU A 12 11.39 0.89 0.69
CA LEU A 12 10.60 0.99 1.92
C LEU A 12 9.37 0.09 1.89
N MET A 13 8.70 0.01 0.74
CA MET A 13 7.54 -0.87 0.58
C MET A 13 7.94 -2.35 0.71
N ILE A 14 9.05 -2.77 0.09
CA ILE A 14 9.57 -4.14 0.23
C ILE A 14 9.97 -4.43 1.68
N ALA A 15 10.66 -3.50 2.34
CA ALA A 15 11.07 -3.64 3.74
C ALA A 15 9.87 -3.76 4.68
N TYR A 16 8.87 -2.89 4.52
CA TYR A 16 7.64 -2.92 5.31
C TYR A 16 6.88 -4.23 5.14
N LEU A 17 6.73 -4.70 3.90
CA LEU A 17 5.99 -5.93 3.63
C LEU A 17 6.73 -7.18 4.12
N SER A 18 8.07 -7.18 4.02
CA SER A 18 8.91 -8.25 4.59
C SER A 18 8.77 -8.33 6.11
N ALA A 19 8.78 -7.17 6.79
CA ALA A 19 8.56 -7.10 8.23
C ALA A 19 7.16 -7.59 8.62
N LEU A 20 6.13 -7.20 7.86
CA LEU A 20 4.75 -7.61 8.11
C LEU A 20 4.55 -9.13 7.93
N GLY A 21 5.18 -9.73 6.91
CA GLY A 21 5.24 -11.18 6.74
C GLY A 21 5.93 -11.89 7.89
N PHE A 22 7.07 -11.37 8.36
CA PHE A 22 7.78 -11.90 9.52
C PHE A 22 6.92 -11.84 10.80
N PHE A 23 6.27 -10.71 11.09
CA PHE A 23 5.39 -10.59 12.25
C PHE A 23 4.22 -11.56 12.16
N LYS A 24 3.57 -11.69 11.00
CA LYS A 24 2.47 -12.66 10.81
C LYS A 24 2.93 -14.10 11.06
N PHE A 25 4.12 -14.47 10.59
CA PHE A 25 4.67 -15.79 10.89
C PHE A 25 4.96 -15.97 12.38
N ALA A 26 5.60 -14.99 13.03
CA ALA A 26 5.92 -15.04 14.44
C ALA A 26 4.65 -15.15 15.32
N PHE A 27 3.55 -14.53 14.91
CA PHE A 27 2.27 -14.59 15.62
C PHE A 27 1.37 -15.78 15.23
N SER A 28 1.62 -16.51 14.14
CA SER A 28 0.73 -17.60 13.69
C SER A 28 0.88 -18.91 14.49
N GLY A 29 1.74 -18.96 15.51
CA GLY A 29 1.90 -20.15 16.37
C GLY A 29 2.55 -21.37 15.69
N SER A 30 2.92 -21.25 14.41
CA SER A 30 3.52 -22.31 13.58
C SER A 30 5.04 -22.47 13.81
N ILE A 31 5.52 -22.21 15.03
CA ILE A 31 6.96 -22.16 15.35
C ILE A 31 7.53 -23.54 15.70
N ARG A 32 6.69 -24.57 15.95
CA ARG A 32 7.21 -25.82 16.54
C ARG A 32 7.87 -26.81 15.58
N THR A 33 7.68 -26.73 14.26
CA THR A 33 8.21 -27.79 13.35
C THR A 33 8.57 -27.37 11.92
N VAL A 34 8.52 -26.08 11.56
CA VAL A 34 8.70 -25.67 10.16
C VAL A 34 10.16 -25.24 9.89
N PRO A 35 10.87 -25.84 8.91
CA PRO A 35 12.22 -25.43 8.54
C PRO A 35 12.24 -23.97 8.04
N PHE A 36 13.33 -23.25 8.30
CA PHE A 36 13.55 -21.84 7.93
C PHE A 36 13.25 -21.54 6.45
N GLU A 37 13.42 -22.53 5.57
CA GLU A 37 13.10 -22.46 4.13
C GLU A 37 11.59 -22.30 3.87
N GLY A 38 10.75 -23.00 4.64
CA GLY A 38 9.29 -22.88 4.53
C GLY A 38 8.82 -21.48 4.92
N LEU A 39 9.49 -20.89 5.90
CA LEU A 39 9.29 -19.53 6.43
C LEU A 39 9.47 -18.46 5.34
N ILE A 40 10.60 -18.51 4.63
CA ILE A 40 10.93 -17.59 3.53
C ILE A 40 9.91 -17.76 2.40
N LEU A 41 9.56 -19.00 2.05
CA LEU A 41 8.62 -19.25 0.97
C LEU A 41 7.22 -18.73 1.31
N THR A 42 6.71 -18.98 2.52
CA THR A 42 5.40 -18.46 2.96
C THR A 42 5.36 -16.94 3.02
N THR A 43 6.40 -16.29 3.58
CA THR A 43 6.42 -14.83 3.68
C THR A 43 6.52 -14.16 2.32
N LEU A 44 7.27 -14.75 1.37
CA LEU A 44 7.35 -14.27 0.00
C LEU A 44 6.03 -14.47 -0.76
N LEU A 45 5.34 -15.60 -0.55
CA LEU A 45 4.02 -15.84 -1.15
C LEU A 45 2.97 -14.87 -0.59
N ASP A 46 2.99 -14.61 0.72
CA ASP A 46 2.13 -13.62 1.35
C ASP A 46 2.40 -12.20 0.87
N LEU A 47 3.67 -11.84 0.70
CA LEU A 47 4.11 -10.58 0.10
C LEU A 47 3.53 -10.40 -1.30
N VAL A 48 3.72 -11.39 -2.18
CA VAL A 48 3.22 -11.36 -3.56
C VAL A 48 1.69 -11.25 -3.57
N ARG A 49 1.01 -12.05 -2.75
CA ARG A 49 -0.46 -12.00 -2.64
C ARG A 49 -0.93 -10.61 -2.19
N TYR A 50 -0.27 -10.03 -1.19
CA TYR A 50 -0.59 -8.70 -0.71
C TYR A 50 -0.39 -7.64 -1.80
N LEU A 51 0.72 -7.69 -2.53
CA LEU A 51 0.98 -6.79 -3.65
C LEU A 51 -0.07 -6.91 -4.75
N VAL A 52 -0.46 -8.13 -5.12
CA VAL A 52 -1.51 -8.37 -6.11
C VAL A 52 -2.83 -7.74 -5.66
N VAL A 53 -3.25 -7.99 -4.42
CA VAL A 53 -4.49 -7.41 -3.86
C VAL A 53 -4.41 -5.89 -3.82
N LEU A 54 -3.27 -5.32 -3.43
CA LEU A 54 -3.07 -3.88 -3.36
C LEU A 54 -3.14 -3.22 -4.74
N VAL A 55 -2.53 -3.83 -5.76
CA VAL A 55 -2.59 -3.34 -7.15
C VAL A 55 -4.02 -3.39 -7.68
N ILE A 56 -4.73 -4.52 -7.48
CA ILE A 56 -6.13 -4.66 -7.90
C ILE A 56 -7.01 -3.62 -7.19
N SER A 57 -6.83 -3.44 -5.88
CA SER A 57 -7.61 -2.48 -5.10
C SER A 57 -7.35 -1.05 -5.55
N THR A 58 -6.09 -0.68 -5.78
CA THR A 58 -5.70 0.66 -6.25
C THR A 58 -6.24 0.91 -7.66
N TRP A 59 -6.15 -0.08 -8.55
CA TRP A 59 -6.71 0.01 -9.89
C TRP A 59 -8.23 0.17 -9.87
N PHE A 60 -8.92 -0.63 -9.07
CA PHE A 60 -10.37 -0.52 -8.88
C PHE A 60 -10.76 0.85 -8.34
N LEU A 61 -10.06 1.34 -7.31
CA LEU A 61 -10.32 2.65 -6.72
C LEU A 61 -10.12 3.78 -7.74
N ARG A 62 -9.06 3.69 -8.55
CA ARG A 62 -8.79 4.62 -9.64
C ARG A 62 -9.93 4.63 -10.65
N GLU A 63 -10.34 3.45 -11.12
CA GLU A 63 -11.40 3.34 -12.14
C GLU A 63 -12.75 3.79 -11.58
N PHE A 64 -13.07 3.44 -10.35
CA PHE A 64 -14.24 3.90 -9.62
C PHE A 64 -14.25 5.43 -9.52
N TRP A 65 -13.14 6.05 -9.13
CA TRP A 65 -13.03 7.49 -9.03
C TRP A 65 -13.24 8.20 -10.37
N PHE A 66 -12.62 7.72 -11.44
CA PHE A 66 -12.73 8.33 -12.77
C PHE A 66 -14.07 8.06 -13.47
N ARG A 67 -14.70 6.89 -13.24
CA ARG A 67 -15.96 6.55 -13.91
C ARG A 67 -17.20 7.00 -13.17
N LEU A 68 -17.19 7.00 -11.83
CA LEU A 68 -18.37 7.31 -11.04
C LEU A 68 -18.28 8.69 -10.39
N VAL A 69 -17.14 9.04 -9.81
CA VAL A 69 -17.04 10.24 -8.97
C VAL A 69 -16.74 11.50 -9.81
N SER A 70 -15.76 11.45 -10.72
CA SER A 70 -15.39 12.61 -11.53
C SER A 70 -16.44 13.11 -12.54
N PRO A 71 -17.41 12.31 -13.01
CA PRO A 71 -18.52 12.86 -13.81
C PRO A 71 -19.60 13.52 -12.96
N MET A 72 -19.85 13.02 -11.74
CA MET A 72 -20.90 13.56 -10.86
C MET A 72 -20.50 14.88 -10.22
N PHE A 73 -19.20 15.08 -10.00
CA PHE A 73 -18.65 16.29 -9.42
C PHE A 73 -17.62 16.86 -10.39
N ARG A 74 -17.66 18.16 -10.71
CA ARG A 74 -16.61 18.86 -11.48
C ARG A 74 -15.29 18.91 -10.69
N ILE A 75 -14.67 17.75 -10.49
CA ILE A 75 -13.45 17.59 -9.70
C ILE A 75 -12.29 17.89 -10.62
N ARG A 76 -11.61 19.00 -10.36
CA ARG A 76 -10.31 19.29 -10.97
C ARG A 76 -9.25 18.36 -10.36
N PRO A 77 -8.22 17.96 -11.13
CA PRO A 77 -7.07 17.28 -10.54
C PRO A 77 -6.45 18.19 -9.47
N VAL A 78 -6.29 17.66 -8.27
CA VAL A 78 -5.66 18.35 -7.14
C VAL A 78 -4.15 18.14 -7.27
N GLU A 79 -3.40 19.23 -7.36
CA GLU A 79 -1.95 19.17 -7.39
C GLU A 79 -1.40 18.65 -6.05
N PHE A 80 -0.21 18.04 -6.07
CA PHE A 80 0.41 17.47 -4.87
C PHE A 80 0.51 18.48 -3.71
N GLN A 81 0.81 19.73 -4.03
CA GLN A 81 0.89 20.82 -3.05
C GLN A 81 -0.47 21.12 -2.40
N GLU A 82 -1.55 21.12 -3.19
CA GLU A 82 -2.92 21.33 -2.71
C GLU A 82 -3.37 20.17 -1.82
N ALA A 83 -3.08 18.92 -2.23
CA ALA A 83 -3.40 17.73 -1.44
C ALA A 83 -2.67 17.74 -0.08
N MET A 84 -1.40 18.13 -0.06
CA MET A 84 -0.61 18.26 1.16
C MET A 84 -1.19 19.35 2.08
N ALA A 85 -1.57 20.50 1.54
CA ALA A 85 -2.16 21.59 2.31
C ALA A 85 -3.50 21.17 2.96
N ILE A 86 -4.34 20.42 2.23
CA ILE A 86 -5.60 19.89 2.76
C ILE A 86 -5.34 18.91 3.90
N LEU A 87 -4.38 17.99 3.75
CA LEU A 87 -4.01 17.03 4.80
C LEU A 87 -3.47 17.73 6.06
N LEU A 88 -2.62 18.75 5.89
CA LEU A 88 -2.10 19.53 7.01
C LEU A 88 -3.22 20.28 7.73
N MET A 89 -4.13 20.93 6.99
CA MET A 89 -5.28 21.60 7.60
C MET A 89 -6.21 20.63 8.34
N LEU A 90 -6.50 19.47 7.75
CA LEU A 90 -7.28 18.42 8.42
C LEU A 90 -6.62 17.93 9.71
N ALA A 91 -5.29 17.73 9.70
CA ALA A 91 -4.55 17.31 10.88
C ALA A 91 -4.54 18.35 12.00
N VAL A 92 -4.57 19.64 11.66
CA VAL A 92 -4.71 20.73 12.64
C VAL A 92 -6.13 20.77 13.22
N VAL A 93 -7.15 20.57 12.39
CA VAL A 93 -8.57 20.60 12.81
C VAL A 93 -8.97 19.33 13.58
N SER A 94 -8.31 18.19 13.34
CA SER A 94 -8.60 16.92 14.02
C SER A 94 -7.93 16.78 15.39
N ARG A 95 -7.27 17.84 15.89
CA ARG A 95 -6.78 17.96 17.27
C ARG A 95 -7.77 18.74 18.10
#